data_AF-A0A7C9AB18-F1
#
_entry.id   AF-A0A7C9AB18-F1
#
_cell.length_a   1.000
_cell.length_b   1.000
_cell.length_c   1.000
_cell.angle_alpha   90.00
_cell.angle_beta   90.00
_cell.angle_gamma   90.00
#
_symmetry.space_group_name_H-M   'P 1'
#
loop_
_entity.id
_entity.type
_entity.pdbx_description
1 polymer ?
#
loop_
_entity_poly.entity_id
_entity_poly.type
_entity_poly.pdbx_seq_one_letter_code
_entity_poly.pdbx_strand_id
1 'polypeptide(L)'
;MQVTHQDYNACNKSSPIATYASGNDSITITKHGHRFYICGFLNHCRLGQKVDINVPATTTGPITSPSPSVQSPASSTPAQPADHATDSGSSSTADSSAPVEGVLNIVATALVAVSTCLAVVVFDVWQ
;
A
#
# COMPACT_ATOMS: atom_id res chain seq x y z
N MET A 1 -1.71 14.61 -6.68
CA MET A 1 -1.26 15.01 -8.03
C MET A 1 -0.87 13.78 -8.83
N GLN A 2 -1.10 13.76 -10.15
CA GLN A 2 -0.67 12.71 -11.06
C GLN A 2 0.75 13.00 -11.57
N VAL A 3 1.60 11.97 -11.64
CA VAL A 3 3.02 12.11 -12.01
C VAL A 3 3.48 10.97 -12.92
N THR A 4 4.70 11.12 -13.47
CA THR A 4 5.37 10.02 -14.19
C THR A 4 5.85 8.94 -13.21
N HIS A 5 6.19 7.75 -13.73
CA HIS A 5 6.79 6.69 -12.90
C HIS A 5 8.10 7.15 -12.24
N GLN A 6 8.93 7.88 -12.99
CA GLN A 6 10.20 8.42 -12.48
C GLN A 6 9.95 9.37 -11.30
N ASP A 7 9.00 10.30 -11.45
CA ASP A 7 8.67 11.27 -10.42
C ASP A 7 8.00 10.63 -9.19
N TYR A 8 7.21 9.57 -9.40
CA TYR A 8 6.65 8.76 -8.33
C TYR A 8 7.73 8.10 -7.45
N ASN A 9 8.78 7.58 -8.07
CA ASN A 9 9.90 6.96 -7.35
C ASN A 9 10.76 8.00 -6.64
N ALA A 10 11.01 9.13 -7.28
CA ALA A 10 11.81 10.23 -6.71
C ALA A 10 11.03 11.11 -5.71
N CYS A 11 9.70 10.95 -5.60
CA CYS A 11 8.82 11.91 -4.96
C CYS A 11 9.01 13.34 -5.50
N ASN A 12 9.21 13.45 -6.82
CA ASN A 12 9.38 14.72 -7.50
C ASN A 12 8.02 15.35 -7.80
N LYS A 13 7.84 16.58 -7.34
CA LYS A 13 6.59 17.35 -7.48
C LYS A 13 6.71 18.56 -8.42
N SER A 14 7.87 18.74 -9.06
CA SER A 14 8.18 19.94 -9.84
C SER A 14 7.38 20.04 -11.14
N SER A 15 6.94 18.90 -11.70
CA SER A 15 6.23 18.87 -12.99
C SER A 15 5.13 17.80 -13.00
N PRO A 16 4.02 18.00 -12.26
CA PRO A 16 2.89 17.09 -12.33
C PRO A 16 2.28 17.03 -13.72
N ILE A 17 1.74 15.86 -14.07
CA ILE A 17 0.85 15.69 -15.22
C ILE A 17 -0.48 16.41 -14.93
N ALA A 18 -0.98 16.29 -13.69
CA ALA A 18 -2.18 16.95 -13.22
C ALA A 18 -2.15 17.18 -11.70
N THR A 19 -2.80 18.24 -11.22
CA THR A 19 -2.94 18.54 -9.78
C THR A 19 -4.41 18.50 -9.38
N TYR A 20 -4.68 17.93 -8.21
CA TYR A 20 -6.00 17.81 -7.60
C TYR A 20 -5.88 18.31 -6.16
N ALA A 21 -6.77 19.20 -5.74
CA ALA A 21 -6.67 19.94 -4.49
C ALA A 21 -8.02 20.38 -3.91
N SER A 22 -9.14 19.79 -4.36
CA SER A 22 -10.47 20.16 -3.83
C SER A 22 -10.72 19.58 -2.42
N GLY A 23 -9.92 18.60 -2.00
CA GLY A 23 -10.14 17.86 -0.76
C GLY A 23 -11.14 16.70 -0.90
N ASN A 24 -11.88 16.65 -2.01
CA ASN A 24 -12.79 15.56 -2.37
C ASN A 24 -12.69 15.29 -3.88
N ASP A 25 -11.48 14.95 -4.33
CA ASP A 25 -11.17 14.78 -5.75
C ASP A 25 -11.68 13.42 -6.28
N SER A 26 -12.39 13.44 -7.41
CA SER A 26 -12.79 12.22 -8.13
C SER A 26 -12.02 12.13 -9.45
N ILE A 27 -11.35 11.00 -9.68
CA ILE A 27 -10.47 10.76 -10.83
C ILE A 27 -10.93 9.52 -11.59
N THR A 28 -11.49 9.72 -12.78
CA THR A 28 -11.89 8.61 -13.66
C THR A 28 -10.70 8.04 -14.42
N ILE A 29 -10.42 6.74 -14.27
CA ILE A 29 -9.35 6.04 -14.99
C ILE A 29 -9.97 5.20 -16.12
N THR A 30 -9.71 5.60 -17.37
CA THR A 30 -10.34 4.98 -18.56
C THR A 30 -9.41 4.10 -19.37
N LYS A 31 -8.10 4.17 -19.12
CA LYS A 31 -7.07 3.44 -19.88
C LYS A 31 -6.40 2.41 -18.99
N HIS A 32 -6.07 1.27 -19.58
CA HIS A 32 -5.23 0.25 -18.94
C HIS A 32 -3.82 0.79 -18.68
N GLY A 33 -3.10 0.11 -17.78
CA GLY A 33 -1.74 0.42 -17.36
C GLY A 33 -1.65 1.18 -16.03
N HIS A 34 -0.41 1.49 -15.65
CA HIS A 34 -0.10 2.13 -14.38
C HIS A 34 -0.39 3.62 -14.39
N ARG A 35 -1.05 4.11 -13.34
CA ARG A 35 -1.27 5.53 -13.05
C ARG A 35 -0.67 5.85 -11.68
N PHE A 36 0.25 6.81 -11.64
CA PHE A 36 0.97 7.16 -10.42
C PHE A 36 0.47 8.48 -9.85
N TYR A 37 0.20 8.48 -8.55
CA TYR A 37 -0.22 9.67 -7.82
C TYR A 37 0.60 9.84 -6.55
N ILE A 38 0.92 11.09 -6.22
CA ILE A 38 1.63 11.46 -4.99
C ILE A 38 0.93 12.64 -4.33
N CYS A 39 1.18 12.83 -3.03
CA CYS A 39 0.96 14.12 -2.39
C CYS A 39 2.21 15.00 -2.49
N GLY A 40 2.03 16.24 -2.97
CA GLY A 40 3.10 17.22 -3.11
C GLY A 40 3.43 18.00 -1.83
N PHE A 41 2.68 17.79 -0.73
CA PHE A 41 2.99 18.45 0.54
C PHE A 41 4.30 17.92 1.12
N LEU A 42 4.97 18.76 1.91
CA LEU A 42 6.32 18.49 2.40
C LEU A 42 6.37 17.12 3.09
N ASN A 43 7.31 16.29 2.66
CA ASN A 43 7.59 14.94 3.17
C ASN A 43 6.46 13.89 3.01
N HIS A 44 5.21 14.26 2.69
CA HIS A 44 4.09 13.32 2.62
C HIS A 44 4.34 12.15 1.66
N CYS A 45 4.86 12.41 0.45
CA CYS A 45 5.20 11.33 -0.50
C CYS A 45 6.26 10.37 0.06
N ARG A 46 7.31 10.90 0.71
CA ARG A 46 8.40 10.09 1.30
C ARG A 46 7.93 9.28 2.50
N LEU A 47 6.92 9.79 3.21
CA LEU A 47 6.22 9.09 4.28
C LEU A 47 5.12 8.13 3.78
N GLY A 48 5.03 7.90 2.46
CA GLY A 48 4.15 6.89 1.89
C GLY A 48 2.81 7.40 1.36
N GLN A 49 2.55 8.72 1.37
CA GLN A 49 1.36 9.28 0.72
C GLN A 49 1.54 9.35 -0.80
N LYS A 50 1.53 8.16 -1.42
CA LYS A 50 1.68 7.89 -2.85
C LYS A 50 0.94 6.59 -3.19
N VAL A 51 0.37 6.51 -4.40
CA VAL A 51 -0.33 5.32 -4.88
C VAL A 51 0.00 5.04 -6.34
N ASP A 52 0.28 3.78 -6.64
CA ASP A 52 0.35 3.23 -8.00
C ASP A 52 -0.93 2.43 -8.24
N ILE A 53 -1.68 2.80 -9.29
CA ILE A 53 -2.90 2.12 -9.69
C ILE A 53 -2.62 1.39 -11.01
N ASN A 54 -2.57 0.06 -10.95
CA ASN A 54 -2.49 -0.78 -12.14
C ASN A 54 -3.90 -1.13 -12.65
N VAL A 55 -4.27 -0.62 -13.82
CA VAL A 55 -5.53 -0.98 -14.48
C VAL A 55 -5.26 -2.11 -15.48
N PRO A 56 -5.78 -3.33 -15.26
CA PRO A 56 -5.55 -4.45 -16.16
C PRO A 56 -6.20 -4.21 -17.52
N ALA A 57 -5.59 -4.75 -18.58
CA ALA A 57 -6.24 -4.81 -19.87
C ALA A 57 -7.37 -5.85 -19.83
N THR A 58 -8.58 -5.47 -20.24
CA THR A 58 -9.69 -6.41 -20.39
C THR A 58 -9.44 -7.26 -21.64
N THR A 59 -9.05 -8.51 -21.44
CA THR A 59 -9.00 -9.49 -22.54
C THR A 59 -10.41 -10.05 -22.73
N THR A 60 -11.18 -9.47 -23.65
CA THR A 60 -12.39 -10.13 -24.16
C THR A 60 -11.98 -11.17 -25.20
N GLY A 61 -11.33 -12.24 -24.76
CA GLY A 61 -11.02 -13.41 -25.60
C GLY A 61 -12.10 -14.49 -25.44
N PRO A 62 -12.35 -15.34 -26.46
CA PRO A 62 -13.24 -16.47 -26.29
C PRO A 62 -12.69 -17.39 -25.19
N ILE A 63 -13.54 -17.70 -24.21
CA ILE A 63 -13.29 -18.70 -23.18
C ILE A 63 -13.25 -20.08 -23.87
N THR A 64 -12.08 -20.57 -24.25
CA THR A 64 -11.91 -21.99 -24.55
C THR A 64 -11.92 -22.74 -23.23
N SER A 65 -13.05 -23.39 -22.93
CA SER A 65 -13.20 -24.30 -21.81
C SER A 65 -12.11 -25.38 -21.85
N PRO A 66 -11.32 -25.59 -20.78
CA PRO A 66 -10.39 -26.71 -20.75
C PRO A 66 -11.19 -28.02 -20.69
N SER A 67 -11.14 -28.80 -21.77
CA SER A 67 -11.64 -30.18 -21.78
C SER A 67 -10.76 -31.05 -20.87
N PRO A 68 -11.31 -31.81 -19.91
CA PRO A 68 -10.51 -32.65 -19.04
C PRO A 68 -9.96 -33.85 -19.83
N SER A 69 -8.65 -33.87 -20.07
CA SER A 69 -7.97 -35.07 -20.56
C SER A 69 -7.70 -35.99 -19.37
N VAL A 70 -8.46 -37.09 -19.26
CA VAL A 70 -8.22 -38.17 -18.32
C VAL A 70 -7.06 -39.02 -18.86
N GLN A 71 -5.93 -39.06 -18.18
CA GLN A 71 -4.94 -40.13 -18.35
C GLN A 71 -4.64 -40.74 -16.97
N SER A 72 -5.01 -42.01 -16.84
CA SER A 72 -4.82 -42.88 -15.68
C SER A 72 -3.34 -43.19 -15.38
N PRO A 73 -3.02 -43.61 -14.15
CA PRO A 73 -1.65 -43.61 -13.63
C PRO A 73 -0.86 -44.86 -14.03
N ALA A 74 0.43 -44.70 -14.31
CA ALA A 74 1.37 -45.80 -14.35
C ALA A 74 2.14 -45.86 -13.02
N SER A 75 1.86 -46.90 -12.25
CA SER A 75 2.56 -47.28 -11.02
C SER A 75 3.84 -48.06 -11.34
N SER A 76 4.96 -47.69 -10.72
CA SER A 76 5.95 -48.66 -10.21
C SER A 76 6.94 -47.98 -9.25
N THR A 77 7.05 -48.55 -8.06
CA THR A 77 8.04 -48.30 -6.97
C THR A 77 8.83 -49.61 -6.77
N PRO A 78 9.83 -49.76 -5.88
CA PRO A 78 10.75 -48.82 -5.20
C PRO A 78 12.24 -49.28 -5.22
N ALA A 79 13.19 -48.43 -4.79
CA ALA A 79 14.37 -48.84 -4.01
C ALA A 79 15.09 -47.63 -3.35
N GLN A 80 14.97 -47.51 -2.03
CA GLN A 80 15.92 -46.88 -1.08
C GLN A 80 16.77 -48.03 -0.45
N PRO A 81 17.83 -47.84 0.40
CA PRO A 81 18.22 -46.70 1.27
C PRO A 81 19.74 -46.37 1.16
N ALA A 82 20.44 -45.50 1.91
CA ALA A 82 20.24 -44.88 3.23
C ALA A 82 21.19 -43.66 3.43
N ASP A 83 20.83 -42.82 4.40
CA ASP A 83 21.66 -42.06 5.36
C ASP A 83 22.67 -40.98 4.91
N HIS A 84 22.31 -39.72 5.20
CA HIS A 84 23.13 -38.92 6.12
C HIS A 84 22.26 -38.03 7.00
N ALA A 85 22.45 -38.16 8.30
CA ALA A 85 21.76 -37.46 9.37
C ALA A 85 22.33 -36.06 9.61
N THR A 86 21.56 -35.28 10.39
CA THR A 86 22.01 -34.22 11.32
C THR A 86 22.58 -32.94 10.70
N ASP A 87 22.34 -31.73 11.22
CA ASP A 87 21.66 -31.23 12.41
C ASP A 87 21.45 -29.71 12.22
N SER A 88 20.69 -29.13 13.16
CA SER A 88 20.79 -27.75 13.64
C SER A 88 19.86 -26.74 12.97
N GLY A 89 18.66 -26.67 13.53
CA GLY A 89 18.00 -25.39 13.68
C GLY A 89 18.85 -24.45 14.54
N SER A 90 18.70 -23.15 14.31
CA SER A 90 19.12 -22.15 15.28
C SER A 90 18.13 -20.99 15.27
N SER A 91 17.16 -21.10 16.17
CA SER A 91 16.49 -19.95 16.77
C SER A 91 17.42 -19.38 17.85
N SER A 92 17.67 -18.08 17.84
CA SER A 92 18.04 -17.24 19.01
C SER A 92 18.01 -15.77 18.51
N THR A 93 17.02 -14.93 18.83
CA THR A 93 16.75 -14.19 20.08
C THR A 93 17.87 -13.27 20.56
N ALA A 94 17.50 -11.98 20.65
CA ALA A 94 18.02 -10.93 21.54
C ALA A 94 19.50 -10.53 21.27
N ASP A 95 20.01 -9.35 21.59
CA ASP A 95 19.62 -8.22 22.43
C ASP A 95 20.57 -7.07 22.01
N SER A 96 20.12 -5.82 21.97
CA SER A 96 21.03 -4.66 22.13
C SER A 96 20.21 -3.41 22.44
N SER A 97 19.93 -3.33 23.75
CA SER A 97 19.89 -2.17 24.64
C SER A 97 19.98 -0.73 24.05
N ALA A 98 18.99 0.06 24.46
CA ALA A 98 18.80 1.52 24.67
C ALA A 98 19.98 2.53 24.52
N PRO A 99 19.67 3.84 24.40
CA PRO A 99 19.33 4.59 25.62
C PRO A 99 17.94 5.25 25.57
N VAL A 100 17.27 5.17 26.72
CA VAL A 100 16.11 5.95 27.11
C VAL A 100 16.59 7.32 27.54
N GLU A 101 16.13 8.39 26.90
CA GLU A 101 16.20 9.74 27.45
C GLU A 101 14.99 10.54 26.93
N GLY A 102 14.14 11.03 27.84
CA GLY A 102 13.19 12.11 27.54
C GLY A 102 11.70 11.78 27.64
N VAL A 103 11.21 11.32 28.79
CA VAL A 103 9.78 11.49 29.17
C VAL A 103 9.63 12.83 29.90
N LEU A 104 8.93 13.82 29.31
CA LEU A 104 8.16 14.81 30.09
C LEU A 104 7.13 15.58 29.22
N ASN A 105 5.84 15.23 29.40
CA ASN A 105 4.58 16.03 29.44
C ASN A 105 4.50 17.37 28.65
N ILE A 106 3.42 17.65 27.91
CA ILE A 106 2.22 18.33 28.44
C ILE A 106 0.95 17.90 27.68
N VAL A 107 0.07 17.22 28.39
CA VAL A 107 -1.38 17.17 28.17
C VAL A 107 -1.98 18.47 28.72
N ALA A 108 -2.37 19.43 27.86
CA ALA A 108 -3.36 20.47 28.19
C ALA A 108 -3.55 21.49 27.05
N THR A 109 -4.35 21.17 26.01
CA THR A 109 -5.18 22.17 25.27
C THR A 109 -6.39 21.53 24.57
N ALA A 110 -6.87 20.36 25.03
CA ALA A 110 -7.97 19.65 24.37
C ALA A 110 -9.40 20.17 24.70
N LEU A 111 -9.56 21.21 25.51
CA LEU A 111 -10.89 21.65 25.97
C LEU A 111 -11.43 22.93 25.31
N VAL A 112 -10.65 23.66 24.51
CA VAL A 112 -11.16 24.86 23.80
C VAL A 112 -11.63 24.56 22.37
N ALA A 113 -11.06 23.54 21.71
CA ALA A 113 -11.41 23.19 20.33
C ALA A 113 -12.77 22.48 20.19
N VAL A 114 -13.24 21.75 21.22
CA VAL A 114 -14.53 21.03 21.15
C VAL A 114 -15.71 22.01 21.13
N SER A 115 -15.60 23.13 21.85
CA SER A 115 -16.68 24.13 21.90
C SER A 115 -16.81 24.93 20.60
N THR A 116 -15.71 25.23 19.91
CA THR A 116 -15.76 25.89 18.60
C THR A 116 -16.14 24.92 17.48
N CYS A 117 -15.74 23.65 17.57
CA CYS A 117 -16.19 22.63 16.62
C CYS A 117 -17.70 22.45 16.64
N LEU A 118 -18.33 22.35 17.82
CA LEU A 118 -19.79 22.19 17.90
C LEU A 118 -20.55 23.37 17.27
N ALA A 119 -20.07 24.61 17.47
CA ALA A 119 -20.71 25.79 16.91
C ALA A 119 -20.65 25.83 15.37
N VAL A 120 -19.54 25.38 14.77
CA VAL A 120 -19.40 25.30 13.31
C VAL A 120 -20.31 24.20 12.74
N VAL A 121 -20.36 23.00 13.35
CA VAL A 121 -21.21 21.91 12.84
C VAL A 121 -22.71 22.27 12.93
N VAL A 122 -23.13 23.04 13.94
CA VAL A 122 -24.53 23.48 14.07
C VAL A 122 -24.90 24.54 13.03
N PHE A 123 -23.97 25.44 12.65
CA PHE A 123 -24.25 26.47 11.65
C PHE A 123 -24.37 25.91 10.23
N ASP A 124 -23.58 24.89 9.87
CA ASP A 124 -23.63 24.27 8.53
C ASP A 124 -24.82 23.32 8.31
N VAL A 125 -25.51 22.88 9.37
CA VAL A 125 -26.68 21.98 9.27
C VAL A 125 -28.00 22.75 9.11
N TRP A 126 -27.98 24.09 9.22
CA TRP A 126 -29.16 24.94 9.03
C TRP A 126 -28.92 26.08 8.03
N GLN A 127 -28.39 25.72 6.86
CA GLN A 127 -28.51 26.43 5.57
C GLN A 127 -28.63 25.37 4.46
#